data_AF-A0A562FDD9-F1
#
_entry.id   AF-A0A562FDD9-F1
#
_cell.length_a   1.000
_cell.length_b   1.000
_cell.length_c   1.000
_cell.angle_alpha   90.00
_cell.angle_beta   90.00
_cell.angle_gamma   90.00
#
_symmetry.space_group_name_H-M   'P 1'
#
loop_
_entity.id
_entity.type
_entity.pdbx_description
1 polymer ?
#
loop_
_entity_poly.entity_id
_entity_poly.type
_entity_poly.pdbx_seq_one_letter_code
_entity_poly.pdbx_strand_id
1 'polypeptide(L)'
;MQNVNNAGTGMSPDMCEVPHRCPVAHMCMPGREVPCHHVGRSHDLKLDLCRQLEDIADSLPHVDRRQCLIVASMLVPLLRESHRFEEDCVFPAFVDDVAHREQRLKTVERLKQEHIEDECSAQDLTETLLSIGRGAPISNPEALGFMLRAFFESMRRHIAFEREHIFPILLGERGNGPQHN
;
A
#
# COMPACT_ATOMS: atom_id res chain seq x y z
N MET A 1 50.72 -1.61 -25.94
CA MET A 1 50.38 -1.14 -24.58
C MET A 1 49.11 -0.32 -24.71
N GLN A 2 47.93 -0.91 -24.42
CA GLN A 2 47.18 -0.73 -23.16
C GLN A 2 46.74 0.74 -22.94
N ASN A 3 45.51 1.11 -22.60
CA ASN A 3 44.29 0.35 -22.33
C ASN A 3 43.09 1.33 -22.39
N VAL A 4 41.92 0.75 -22.57
CA VAL A 4 40.57 1.33 -22.54
C VAL A 4 40.13 1.89 -21.17
N ASN A 5 39.16 2.83 -21.23
CA ASN A 5 38.10 3.16 -20.26
C ASN A 5 38.45 3.65 -18.85
N ASN A 6 37.86 4.79 -18.46
CA ASN A 6 37.11 4.85 -17.21
C ASN A 6 35.89 5.78 -17.33
N ALA A 7 34.74 5.18 -17.60
CA ALA A 7 33.45 5.74 -17.25
C ALA A 7 33.14 5.29 -15.81
N GLY A 8 32.67 6.20 -14.96
CA GLY A 8 32.08 5.80 -13.69
C GLY A 8 32.25 6.82 -12.59
N THR A 9 31.22 7.63 -12.37
CA THR A 9 30.48 7.64 -11.10
C THR A 9 29.20 8.45 -11.29
N GLY A 10 28.20 7.83 -11.91
CA GLY A 10 26.81 8.16 -11.62
C GLY A 10 26.49 7.53 -10.26
N MET A 11 26.45 8.36 -9.22
CA MET A 11 25.96 7.95 -7.90
C MET A 11 24.43 8.01 -7.98
N SER A 12 23.77 6.85 -8.06
CA SER A 12 22.30 6.77 -7.99
C SER A 12 21.88 6.71 -6.52
N PRO A 13 20.87 7.50 -6.09
CA PRO A 13 20.24 7.31 -4.78
C PRO A 13 19.40 6.02 -4.81
N ASP A 14 19.11 5.44 -3.64
CA ASP A 14 18.33 4.21 -3.40
C ASP A 14 19.06 2.87 -3.50
N MET A 15 20.28 2.80 -2.96
CA MET A 15 20.76 1.52 -2.43
C MET A 15 20.16 1.33 -1.03
N CYS A 16 19.56 0.18 -0.77
CA CYS A 16 19.16 -0.23 0.58
C CYS A 16 20.42 -0.20 1.46
N GLU A 17 20.64 0.89 2.21
CA GLU A 17 21.88 1.09 2.97
C GLU A 17 22.10 0.03 4.06
N VAL A 18 21.07 -0.78 4.36
CA VAL A 18 21.18 -1.92 5.27
C VAL A 18 20.35 -3.13 4.80
N PRO A 19 20.85 -3.97 3.88
CA PRO A 19 20.17 -5.21 3.43
C PRO A 19 19.78 -6.14 4.58
N HIS A 20 20.47 -6.04 5.72
CA HIS A 20 20.18 -6.80 6.94
C HIS A 20 19.02 -6.23 7.78
N ARG A 21 18.36 -5.14 7.36
CA ARG A 21 17.19 -4.56 8.04
C ARG A 21 15.93 -4.51 7.16
N CYS A 22 16.04 -4.55 5.83
CA CYS A 22 14.88 -4.57 4.94
C CYS A 22 14.27 -6.00 4.88
N PRO A 23 13.06 -6.26 5.41
CA PRO A 23 12.50 -7.62 5.58
C PRO A 23 12.51 -8.46 4.30
N VAL A 24 12.33 -7.76 3.20
CA VAL A 24 12.24 -8.23 1.83
C VAL A 24 13.53 -7.92 1.05
N ALA A 25 14.65 -7.71 1.75
CA ALA A 25 15.93 -7.35 1.14
C ALA A 25 16.47 -8.39 0.16
N HIS A 26 16.14 -9.66 0.40
CA HIS A 26 16.49 -10.74 -0.52
C HIS A 26 15.81 -10.59 -1.89
N MET A 27 14.76 -9.76 -1.98
CA MET A 27 14.07 -9.39 -3.22
C MET A 27 14.58 -8.07 -3.83
N CYS A 28 15.55 -7.40 -3.22
CA CYS A 28 16.16 -6.20 -3.80
C CYS A 28 16.91 -6.55 -5.10
N MET A 29 16.61 -5.84 -6.19
CA MET A 29 17.35 -5.95 -7.45
C MET A 29 17.99 -4.60 -7.82
N PRO A 30 19.23 -4.57 -8.33
CA PRO A 30 19.84 -3.34 -8.82
C PRO A 30 18.96 -2.65 -9.87
N GLY A 31 18.70 -1.35 -9.69
CA GLY A 31 17.86 -0.55 -10.59
C GLY A 31 16.34 -0.68 -10.37
N ARG A 32 15.90 -1.34 -9.29
CA ARG A 32 14.49 -1.36 -8.85
C ARG A 32 14.33 -0.70 -7.48
N GLU A 33 13.13 -0.20 -7.19
CA GLU A 33 12.81 0.37 -5.88
C GLU A 33 12.93 -0.66 -4.76
N VAL A 34 13.45 -0.23 -3.60
CA VAL A 34 13.65 -1.11 -2.44
C VAL A 34 12.29 -1.51 -1.85
N PRO A 35 12.01 -2.82 -1.70
CA PRO A 35 10.66 -3.28 -1.37
C PRO A 35 10.11 -2.76 -0.02
N CYS A 36 10.94 -2.49 1.01
CA CYS A 36 10.46 -1.83 2.24
C CYS A 36 10.15 -0.33 2.09
N HIS A 37 10.86 0.39 1.21
CA HIS A 37 10.55 1.78 0.88
C HIS A 37 9.33 1.89 -0.03
N HIS A 38 9.07 0.86 -0.84
CA HIS A 38 7.87 0.77 -1.67
C HIS A 38 6.61 0.68 -0.81
N VAL A 39 6.57 -0.21 0.19
CA VAL A 39 5.37 -0.33 1.05
C VAL A 39 5.14 0.91 1.90
N GLY A 40 6.20 1.49 2.49
CA GLY A 40 6.06 2.73 3.27
C GLY A 40 5.46 3.86 2.44
N ARG A 41 5.96 4.07 1.21
CA ARG A 41 5.40 5.06 0.28
C ARG A 41 3.97 4.69 -0.16
N SER A 42 3.69 3.42 -0.43
CA SER A 42 2.34 2.98 -0.77
C SER A 42 1.35 3.29 0.34
N HIS A 43 1.70 3.02 1.61
CA HIS A 43 0.88 3.38 2.76
C HIS A 43 0.63 4.87 2.86
N ASP A 44 1.66 5.69 2.68
CA ASP A 44 1.52 7.14 2.75
C ASP A 44 0.61 7.66 1.63
N LEU A 45 0.73 7.13 0.41
CA LEU A 45 -0.18 7.41 -0.70
C LEU A 45 -1.63 6.96 -0.42
N LYS A 46 -1.83 5.75 0.14
CA LYS A 46 -3.15 5.26 0.58
C LYS A 46 -3.76 6.18 1.64
N LEU A 47 -2.96 6.66 2.60
CA LEU A 47 -3.41 7.58 3.66
C LEU A 47 -3.75 8.98 3.11
N ASP A 48 -2.97 9.50 2.17
CA ASP A 48 -3.29 10.77 1.48
C ASP A 48 -4.58 10.66 0.68
N LEU A 49 -4.83 9.52 0.04
CA LEU A 49 -6.09 9.26 -0.63
C LEU A 49 -7.26 9.20 0.37
N CYS A 50 -7.07 8.57 1.53
CA CYS A 50 -8.08 8.54 2.59
C CYS A 50 -8.44 9.94 3.09
N ARG A 51 -7.45 10.84 3.24
CA ARG A 51 -7.70 12.25 3.60
C ARG A 51 -8.54 12.97 2.55
N GLN A 52 -8.21 12.80 1.27
CA GLN A 52 -8.98 13.42 0.19
C GLN A 52 -10.43 12.89 0.10
N LEU A 53 -10.65 11.60 0.38
CA LEU A 53 -12.00 11.02 0.44
C LEU A 53 -12.80 11.57 1.64
N GLU A 54 -12.14 11.78 2.77
CA GLU A 54 -12.72 12.42 3.96
C GLU A 54 -13.09 13.88 3.67
N ASP A 55 -12.21 14.66 3.04
CA ASP A 55 -12.51 16.03 2.60
C ASP A 55 -13.75 16.10 1.70
N ILE A 56 -13.88 15.16 0.76
CA ILE A 56 -15.07 15.04 -0.10
C ILE A 56 -16.30 14.73 0.76
N ALA A 57 -16.19 13.78 1.69
CA ALA A 57 -17.30 13.34 2.55
C ALA A 57 -17.79 14.43 3.51
N ASP A 58 -16.89 15.30 3.99
CA ASP A 58 -17.20 16.43 4.86
C ASP A 58 -17.75 17.64 4.08
N SER A 59 -17.45 17.72 2.79
CA SER A 59 -17.94 18.80 1.92
C SER A 59 -19.33 18.52 1.30
N LEU A 60 -19.91 17.35 1.55
CA LEU A 60 -21.22 16.99 0.99
C LEU A 60 -22.33 17.95 1.46
N PRO A 61 -23.28 18.34 0.58
CA PRO A 61 -23.40 17.97 -0.84
C PRO A 61 -22.60 18.86 -1.82
N HIS A 62 -21.83 19.83 -1.32
CA HIS A 62 -21.15 20.87 -2.11
C HIS A 62 -19.67 20.53 -2.36
N VAL A 63 -19.42 19.40 -3.02
CA VAL A 63 -18.07 18.89 -3.26
C VAL A 63 -17.33 19.63 -4.38
N ASP A 64 -16.00 19.64 -4.31
CA ASP A 64 -15.16 20.03 -5.45
C ASP A 64 -15.16 18.92 -6.50
N ARG A 65 -15.79 19.19 -7.65
CA ARG A 65 -15.87 18.26 -8.78
C ARG A 65 -14.50 17.88 -9.35
N ARG A 66 -13.53 18.80 -9.34
CA ARG A 66 -12.17 18.51 -9.80
C ARG A 66 -11.50 17.52 -8.86
N GLN A 67 -11.66 17.70 -7.55
CA GLN A 67 -11.16 16.76 -6.55
C GLN A 67 -11.77 15.37 -6.75
N CYS A 68 -13.08 15.27 -7.00
CA CYS A 68 -13.73 13.99 -7.29
C CYS A 68 -13.10 13.28 -8.50
N LEU A 69 -12.83 13.99 -9.59
CA LEU A 69 -12.18 13.39 -10.78
C LEU A 69 -10.75 12.90 -10.48
N ILE A 70 -9.97 13.71 -9.75
CA ILE A 70 -8.59 13.37 -9.38
C ILE A 70 -8.58 12.12 -8.50
N VAL A 71 -9.34 12.12 -7.40
CA VAL A 71 -9.42 10.99 -6.46
C VAL A 71 -9.89 9.72 -7.16
N ALA A 72 -10.95 9.81 -7.98
CA ALA A 72 -11.46 8.66 -8.71
C ALA A 72 -10.44 8.06 -9.70
N SER A 73 -9.62 8.91 -10.33
CA SER A 73 -8.59 8.44 -11.27
C SER A 73 -7.43 7.70 -10.58
N MET A 74 -7.20 7.96 -9.28
CA MET A 74 -6.10 7.37 -8.51
C MET A 74 -6.53 6.15 -7.70
N LEU A 75 -7.78 6.10 -7.26
CA LEU A 75 -8.27 5.18 -6.23
C LEU A 75 -8.01 3.70 -6.55
N VAL A 76 -8.59 3.18 -7.63
CA VAL A 76 -8.42 1.77 -8.01
C VAL A 76 -6.98 1.44 -8.44
N PRO A 77 -6.30 2.24 -9.28
CA PRO A 77 -4.91 1.95 -9.69
C PRO A 77 -3.94 1.83 -8.51
N LEU A 78 -4.00 2.78 -7.57
CA LEU A 78 -3.12 2.80 -6.39
C LEU A 78 -3.38 1.59 -5.49
N LEU A 79 -4.65 1.26 -5.26
CA LEU A 79 -5.02 0.14 -4.40
C LEU A 79 -4.51 -1.20 -4.95
N ARG A 80 -4.74 -1.45 -6.25
CA ARG A 80 -4.28 -2.66 -6.93
C ARG A 80 -2.78 -2.81 -6.98
N GLU A 81 -2.07 -1.70 -7.13
CA GLU A 81 -0.61 -1.70 -7.08
C GLU A 81 -0.11 -2.09 -5.70
N SER A 82 -0.69 -1.50 -4.64
CA SER A 82 -0.36 -1.85 -3.24
C SER A 82 -0.63 -3.32 -2.94
N HIS A 83 -1.86 -3.79 -3.22
CA HIS A 83 -2.27 -5.17 -2.93
C HIS A 83 -1.42 -6.19 -3.67
N ARG A 84 -1.17 -5.96 -4.97
CA ARG A 84 -0.29 -6.84 -5.76
C ARG A 84 1.10 -6.92 -5.15
N PHE A 85 1.66 -5.77 -4.75
CA PHE A 85 2.97 -5.76 -4.12
C PHE A 85 2.99 -6.50 -2.77
N GLU A 86 1.97 -6.29 -1.94
CA GLU A 86 1.80 -6.99 -0.66
C GLU A 86 1.72 -8.50 -0.88
N GLU A 87 0.92 -8.94 -1.85
CA GLU A 87 0.72 -10.36 -2.17
C GLU A 87 1.93 -11.04 -2.82
N ASP A 88 2.66 -10.34 -3.67
CA ASP A 88 3.81 -10.88 -4.39
C ASP A 88 5.09 -10.87 -3.55
N CYS A 89 5.20 -9.95 -2.58
CA CYS A 89 6.47 -9.68 -1.88
C CYS A 89 6.34 -9.74 -0.35
N VAL A 90 5.36 -9.05 0.23
CA VAL A 90 5.25 -8.88 1.69
C VAL A 90 4.73 -10.14 2.36
N PHE A 91 3.60 -10.67 1.88
CA PHE A 91 2.97 -11.86 2.47
C PHE A 91 3.83 -13.13 2.34
N PRO A 92 4.52 -13.39 1.21
CA PRO A 92 5.48 -14.50 1.13
C PRO A 92 6.59 -14.40 2.17
N ALA A 93 7.19 -13.22 2.34
CA ALA A 93 8.22 -13.01 3.36
C ALA A 93 7.65 -13.14 4.78
N PHE A 94 6.41 -12.69 4.99
CA PHE A 94 5.75 -12.78 6.28
C PHE A 94 5.54 -14.24 6.71
N VAL A 95 5.20 -15.16 5.80
CA VAL A 95 4.93 -16.58 6.12
C VAL A 95 6.16 -17.48 6.09
N ASP A 96 7.35 -16.93 5.82
CA ASP A 96 8.57 -17.73 5.60
C ASP A 96 9.06 -18.43 6.88
N ASP A 97 8.86 -17.84 8.07
CA ASP A 97 9.23 -18.54 9.31
C ASP A 97 8.30 -19.74 9.59
N VAL A 98 8.94 -20.89 9.78
CA VAL A 98 8.31 -22.19 9.93
C VAL A 98 7.55 -22.30 11.25
N ALA A 99 8.01 -21.63 12.32
CA ALA A 99 7.44 -21.75 13.66
C ALA A 99 6.00 -21.24 13.75
N HIS A 100 5.66 -20.18 13.00
CA HIS A 100 4.34 -19.56 13.00
C HIS A 100 3.61 -19.63 11.65
N ARG A 101 4.07 -20.47 10.73
CA ARG A 101 3.59 -20.51 9.34
C ARG A 101 2.09 -20.71 9.20
N GLU A 102 1.50 -21.68 9.91
CA GLU A 102 0.06 -21.96 9.81
C GLU A 102 -0.81 -20.79 10.28
N GLN A 103 -0.43 -20.13 11.39
CA GLN A 103 -1.15 -18.97 11.89
C GLN A 103 -1.05 -17.79 10.91
N ARG A 104 0.15 -17.54 10.38
CA ARG A 104 0.38 -16.44 9.43
C ARG A 104 -0.32 -16.65 8.09
N LEU A 105 -0.42 -17.91 7.62
CA LEU A 105 -1.20 -18.23 6.43
C LEU A 105 -2.68 -17.87 6.60
N LYS A 106 -3.28 -18.14 7.77
CA LYS A 106 -4.66 -17.73 8.07
C LYS A 106 -4.82 -16.20 8.08
N THR A 107 -3.84 -15.48 8.62
CA THR A 107 -3.81 -14.01 8.57
C THR A 107 -3.76 -13.52 7.12
N VAL A 108 -2.86 -14.07 6.29
CA VAL A 108 -2.73 -13.70 4.87
C VAL A 108 -4.01 -14.00 4.09
N GLU A 109 -4.65 -15.15 4.33
CA GLU A 109 -5.93 -15.49 3.70
C GLU A 109 -7.02 -14.46 4.04
N ARG A 110 -7.11 -14.03 5.30
CA ARG A 110 -8.03 -12.96 5.70
C ARG A 110 -7.72 -11.64 5.01
N LEU A 111 -6.44 -11.21 4.98
CA LEU A 111 -6.03 -9.95 4.34
C LEU A 111 -6.32 -9.95 2.84
N LYS A 112 -6.08 -11.07 2.14
CA LYS A 112 -6.44 -11.21 0.72
C LYS A 112 -7.94 -11.11 0.48
N GLN A 113 -8.75 -11.57 1.43
CA GLN A 113 -10.20 -11.39 1.32
C GLN A 113 -10.56 -9.91 1.54
N GLU A 114 -9.98 -9.24 2.55
CA GLU A 114 -10.13 -7.79 2.76
C GLU A 114 -9.73 -7.00 1.50
N HIS A 115 -8.66 -7.38 0.80
CA HIS A 115 -8.25 -6.75 -0.46
C HIS A 115 -9.34 -6.81 -1.55
N ILE A 116 -10.04 -7.95 -1.66
CA ILE A 116 -11.13 -8.12 -2.63
C ILE A 116 -12.31 -7.20 -2.28
N GLU A 117 -12.65 -7.10 -1.00
CA GLU A 117 -13.73 -6.24 -0.51
C GLU A 117 -13.41 -4.74 -0.70
N ASP A 118 -12.17 -4.34 -0.38
CA ASP A 118 -11.69 -2.99 -0.57
C ASP A 118 -11.65 -2.63 -2.07
N GLU A 119 -11.19 -3.53 -2.96
CA GLU A 119 -11.19 -3.29 -4.40
C GLU A 119 -12.60 -3.14 -4.99
N CYS A 120 -13.56 -3.94 -4.52
CA CYS A 120 -14.96 -3.83 -4.93
C CYS A 120 -15.53 -2.46 -4.52
N SER A 121 -15.36 -2.09 -3.25
CA SER A 121 -15.80 -0.79 -2.71
C SER A 121 -15.15 0.39 -3.43
N ALA A 122 -13.86 0.27 -3.76
CA ALA A 122 -13.12 1.28 -4.50
C ALA A 122 -13.65 1.49 -5.93
N GLN A 123 -14.12 0.43 -6.60
CA GLN A 123 -14.74 0.53 -7.93
C GLN A 123 -16.06 1.30 -7.86
N ASP A 124 -16.95 0.93 -6.94
CA ASP A 124 -18.24 1.61 -6.75
C ASP A 124 -18.07 3.11 -6.44
N LEU A 125 -17.11 3.44 -5.57
CA LEU A 125 -16.77 4.83 -5.25
C LEU A 125 -16.16 5.56 -6.45
N THR A 126 -15.30 4.89 -7.22
CA THR A 126 -14.69 5.48 -8.43
C THR A 126 -15.75 5.86 -9.46
N GLU A 127 -16.72 4.97 -9.72
CA GLU A 127 -17.82 5.25 -10.65
C GLU A 127 -18.66 6.43 -10.19
N THR A 128 -19.01 6.44 -8.89
CA THR A 128 -19.80 7.50 -8.27
C THR A 128 -19.09 8.85 -8.35
N LEU A 129 -17.81 8.91 -7.96
CA LEU A 129 -17.00 10.13 -7.98
C LEU A 129 -16.74 10.64 -9.40
N LEU A 130 -16.52 9.75 -10.38
CA LEU A 130 -16.41 10.14 -11.80
C LEU A 130 -17.71 10.78 -12.30
N SER A 131 -18.86 10.20 -11.96
CA SER A 131 -20.17 10.73 -12.34
C SER A 131 -20.39 12.14 -11.79
N ILE A 132 -20.14 12.33 -10.48
CA ILE A 132 -20.26 13.63 -9.79
C ILE A 132 -19.28 14.65 -10.38
N GLY A 133 -18.03 14.23 -10.59
CA GLY A 133 -16.98 15.06 -11.18
C GLY A 133 -17.33 15.56 -12.59
N ARG A 134 -18.10 14.77 -13.36
CA ARG A 134 -18.60 15.15 -14.70
C ARG A 134 -19.88 15.99 -14.67
N GLY A 135 -20.41 16.30 -13.50
CA GLY A 135 -21.56 17.20 -13.33
C GLY A 135 -22.86 16.53 -12.91
N ALA A 136 -22.88 15.21 -12.66
CA ALA A 136 -24.07 14.55 -12.13
C ALA A 136 -24.44 15.13 -10.75
N PRO A 137 -25.75 15.24 -10.43
CA PRO A 137 -26.20 15.67 -9.11
C PRO A 137 -25.95 14.57 -8.07
N ILE A 138 -25.71 14.98 -6.82
CA ILE A 138 -25.66 14.07 -5.66
C ILE A 138 -27.08 13.88 -5.14
N SER A 139 -27.72 12.77 -5.50
CA SER A 139 -29.12 12.48 -5.15
C SER A 139 -29.31 12.12 -3.68
N ASN A 140 -28.34 11.43 -3.08
CA ASN A 140 -28.36 11.04 -1.67
C ASN A 140 -26.99 11.30 -1.01
N PRO A 141 -26.77 12.51 -0.47
CA PRO A 141 -25.52 12.87 0.18
C PRO A 141 -25.21 12.02 1.42
N GLU A 142 -26.22 11.60 2.19
CA GLU A 142 -26.01 10.78 3.39
C GLU A 142 -25.45 9.40 3.03
N ALA A 143 -26.06 8.73 2.04
CA ALA A 143 -25.58 7.42 1.59
C ALA A 143 -24.16 7.48 1.00
N LEU A 144 -23.86 8.52 0.20
CA LEU A 144 -22.51 8.73 -0.31
C LEU A 144 -21.51 8.98 0.83
N GLY A 145 -21.87 9.81 1.80
CA GLY A 145 -21.06 10.07 2.97
C GLY A 145 -20.79 8.81 3.81
N PHE A 146 -21.75 7.90 3.89
CA PHE A 146 -21.58 6.60 4.53
C PHE A 146 -20.60 5.70 3.77
N MET A 147 -20.75 5.57 2.44
CA MET A 147 -19.85 4.76 1.61
C MET A 147 -18.40 5.25 1.66
N LEU A 148 -18.18 6.57 1.57
CA LEU A 148 -16.86 7.17 1.67
C LEU A 148 -16.20 6.86 3.02
N ARG A 149 -16.93 7.09 4.12
CA ARG A 149 -16.45 6.84 5.49
C ARG A 149 -16.13 5.38 5.73
N ALA A 150 -17.03 4.47 5.33
CA ALA A 150 -16.80 3.04 5.43
C ALA A 150 -15.50 2.62 4.74
N PHE A 151 -15.24 3.14 3.53
CA PHE A 151 -14.04 2.81 2.78
C PHE A 151 -12.76 3.37 3.41
N PHE A 152 -12.68 4.68 3.70
CA PHE A 152 -11.42 5.23 4.22
C PHE A 152 -11.11 4.77 5.64
N GLU A 153 -12.13 4.47 6.46
CA GLU A 153 -11.93 3.83 7.76
C GLU A 153 -11.45 2.38 7.57
N SER A 154 -12.01 1.65 6.59
CA SER A 154 -11.52 0.33 6.17
C SER A 154 -10.02 0.34 5.94
N MET A 155 -9.60 1.20 5.03
CA MET A 155 -8.22 1.34 4.59
C MET A 155 -7.27 1.75 5.72
N ARG A 156 -7.70 2.68 6.59
CA ARG A 156 -6.89 3.14 7.73
C ARG A 156 -6.59 2.01 8.71
N ARG A 157 -7.56 1.16 9.08
CA ARG A 157 -7.28 0.05 10.00
C ARG A 157 -6.50 -1.08 9.32
N HIS A 158 -6.67 -1.29 8.02
CA HIS A 158 -5.85 -2.23 7.27
C HIS A 158 -4.36 -1.82 7.32
N ILE A 159 -4.06 -0.56 6.99
CA ILE A 159 -2.70 0.00 7.08
C ILE A 159 -2.15 -0.07 8.51
N ALA A 160 -2.97 0.25 9.52
CA ALA A 160 -2.57 0.14 10.92
C ALA A 160 -2.18 -1.31 11.28
N PHE A 161 -2.99 -2.29 10.88
CA PHE A 161 -2.72 -3.70 11.11
C PHE A 161 -1.38 -4.13 10.47
N GLU A 162 -1.12 -3.74 9.23
CA GLU A 162 0.14 -4.05 8.56
C GLU A 162 1.35 -3.44 9.30
N ARG A 163 1.24 -2.17 9.70
CA ARG A 163 2.29 -1.45 10.43
C ARG A 163 2.55 -2.01 11.82
N GLU A 164 1.51 -2.48 12.51
CA GLU A 164 1.58 -2.93 13.91
C GLU A 164 1.88 -4.43 14.05
N HIS A 165 1.52 -5.25 13.07
CA HIS A 165 1.61 -6.71 13.18
C HIS A 165 2.47 -7.37 12.11
N ILE A 166 2.49 -6.85 10.88
CA ILE A 166 3.25 -7.48 9.79
C ILE A 166 4.69 -6.96 9.79
N PHE A 167 4.88 -5.64 9.75
CA PHE A 167 6.23 -5.06 9.64
C PHE A 167 7.13 -5.29 10.84
N PRO A 168 6.66 -5.28 12.10
CA PRO A 168 7.55 -5.53 13.24
C PRO A 168 8.17 -6.93 13.20
N ILE A 169 7.42 -7.94 12.75
CA ILE A 169 7.92 -9.31 12.56
C ILE A 169 9.00 -9.33 11.48
N LEU A 170 8.67 -8.75 10.34
CA LEU A 170 9.53 -8.60 9.18
C LEU A 170 10.85 -7.83 9.49
N LEU A 171 10.82 -6.85 10.39
CA LEU A 171 11.98 -6.07 10.83
C LEU A 171 12.75 -6.71 11.99
N GLY A 172 12.07 -7.47 12.85
CA GLY A 172 12.61 -8.06 14.09
C GLY A 172 13.22 -9.45 13.95
N GLU A 173 12.84 -10.24 12.95
CA GLU A 173 13.31 -11.63 12.79
C GLU A 173 14.78 -11.75 12.33
N ARG A 174 15.51 -10.66 12.05
CA ARG A 174 16.97 -10.67 11.81
C ARG A 174 17.85 -10.40 13.03
N GLY A 175 17.29 -10.46 14.24
CA GLY A 175 18.00 -10.21 15.50
C GLY A 175 18.56 -11.43 16.23
N ASN A 176 18.16 -12.67 15.89
CA ASN A 176 18.59 -13.88 16.63
C ASN A 176 19.14 -14.95 15.69
N GLY A 177 20.37 -14.77 15.21
CA GLY A 177 21.21 -15.90 14.81
C GLY A 177 21.71 -16.64 16.05
N PRO A 178 21.86 -17.97 16.03
CA PRO A 178 22.35 -18.71 17.20
C PRO A 178 23.78 -18.28 17.52
N GLN A 179 24.00 -17.78 18.72
CA GLN A 179 25.36 -17.62 19.27
C GLN A 179 25.92 -19.03 19.48
N HIS A 180 26.70 -19.51 18.52
CA HIS A 180 27.58 -20.65 18.74
C HIS A 180 28.68 -20.22 19.72
N ASN A 181 28.70 -20.86 20.88
CA ASN A 181 29.86 -20.95 21.76
C ASN A 181 30.71 -22.14 21.34
#